data_AF-A0A971I0S0-F1
#
_entry.id   AF-A0A971I0S0-F1
#
_cell.length_a   1.000
_cell.length_b   1.000
_cell.length_c   1.000
_cell.angle_alpha   90.00
_cell.angle_beta   90.00
_cell.angle_gamma   90.00
#
_symmetry.space_group_name_H-M   'P 1'
#
loop_
_entity.id
_entity.type
_entity.pdbx_description
1 polymer ?
#
loop_
_entity_poly.entity_id
_entity_poly.type
_entity_poly.pdbx_seq_one_letter_code
_entity_poly.pdbx_strand_id
1 'polypeptide(L)'
;MISNALLKFAAAHDWHAAEDEKYVFGKFNGYCFTAMTQDALSSYFLPLAGISPEDLLSLSKFIEEGHFSLKLVDYEMTDNFLALRAKDTLFNSTAKQIAHFLTQLTQKLEEFDLEPNNCVICGQPAETEILYVGLYAYAHPDCLDKKGIDYTAALKAEADDIEELLILKRDGDEEDLVAYDPDAEDELFPDSEKLAALAAEMSEYTQGLIKYLTDLCAVPSVKGTEEEGAPFGRATVEALAVFLGQAEALGFRTKNIDNMAGYAEYGPEDADKMVACVCHLDVVPPGDGWTGDPWQLRHEDGKLIARGVSDDKGPALSALYAVKALMDDPDFNPDKRIRVIVGLDEESGSACMDHYVKHEEIPQMGFTSDADFPAIYAEKGIARLRFTQGRSENDQITWAKAGSAVNMVPSSCQLELRDSSSEQFNGVTAHGSRPDLGVNAINVTVDSLLDSGYEDSFLNFYSKYFSESDGSALGLAFEDESGSTTVNAGLLKIDDKQAELVVDLRYPVSFDLDAALDDLKDSLAKEGVDLSIQDHMEPLYLPKDSPLITSLMDVYNEGTGTEGHAVAIGGGTYARSIPNICAYGPAFPGDDDVAHQADEWISVEKLMAATCIYRNAFRKLATEE
;
A
#
# COMPACT_ATOMS: atom_id res chain seq x y z
N MET A 1 -4.06 -23.26 -13.43
CA MET A 1 -5.07 -24.35 -13.40
C MET A 1 -6.40 -23.72 -13.03
N ILE A 2 -7.48 -24.13 -13.68
CA ILE A 2 -8.85 -23.62 -13.43
C ILE A 2 -9.25 -23.94 -11.98
N SER A 3 -9.89 -22.99 -11.29
CA SER A 3 -10.31 -23.23 -9.90
C SER A 3 -11.39 -24.32 -9.80
N ASN A 4 -11.42 -25.01 -8.65
CA ASN A 4 -12.44 -26.01 -8.36
C ASN A 4 -13.87 -25.43 -8.37
N ALA A 5 -14.01 -24.16 -8.01
CA ALA A 5 -15.28 -23.45 -8.05
C ALA A 5 -15.79 -23.28 -9.49
N LEU A 6 -14.91 -22.81 -10.37
CA LEU A 6 -15.22 -22.60 -11.78
C LEU A 6 -15.47 -23.92 -12.52
N LEU A 7 -14.74 -25.00 -12.18
CA LEU A 7 -15.01 -26.34 -12.70
C LEU A 7 -16.36 -26.91 -12.25
N LYS A 8 -16.73 -26.72 -10.97
CA LYS A 8 -18.06 -27.13 -10.45
C LYS A 8 -19.19 -26.34 -11.09
N PHE A 9 -19.00 -25.04 -11.28
CA PHE A 9 -19.94 -24.19 -11.99
C PHE A 9 -20.11 -24.65 -13.44
N ALA A 10 -19.00 -24.86 -14.15
CA ALA A 10 -19.01 -25.31 -15.53
C ALA A 10 -19.77 -26.64 -15.70
N ALA A 11 -19.52 -27.61 -14.81
CA ALA A 11 -20.23 -28.88 -14.81
C ALA A 11 -21.74 -28.76 -14.49
N ALA A 12 -22.14 -27.78 -13.68
CA ALA A 12 -23.55 -27.55 -13.31
C ALA A 12 -24.35 -26.83 -14.40
N HIS A 13 -23.68 -26.13 -15.31
CA HIS A 13 -24.29 -25.29 -16.36
C HIS A 13 -23.99 -25.76 -17.79
N ASP A 14 -23.51 -27.01 -17.96
CA ASP A 14 -23.13 -27.61 -19.25
C ASP A 14 -22.09 -26.78 -20.04
N TRP A 15 -21.14 -26.16 -19.36
CA TRP A 15 -20.00 -25.48 -19.99
C TRP A 15 -18.90 -26.48 -20.36
N HIS A 16 -18.19 -26.16 -21.43
CA HIS A 16 -17.08 -26.96 -21.94
C HIS A 16 -15.75 -26.47 -21.36
N ALA A 17 -14.84 -27.39 -21.04
CA ALA A 17 -13.45 -27.07 -20.74
C ALA A 17 -12.60 -27.19 -22.02
N ALA A 18 -11.66 -26.26 -22.23
CA ALA A 18 -10.71 -26.34 -23.33
C ALA A 18 -9.77 -27.55 -23.18
N GLU A 19 -9.25 -28.07 -24.31
CA GLU A 19 -8.39 -29.27 -24.33
C GLU A 19 -7.10 -29.13 -23.50
N ASP A 20 -6.62 -27.90 -23.29
CA ASP A 20 -5.44 -27.59 -22.48
C ASP A 20 -5.78 -27.24 -21.01
N GLU A 21 -7.05 -27.38 -20.61
CA GLU A 21 -7.58 -27.10 -19.28
C GLU A 21 -7.22 -25.69 -18.76
N LYS A 22 -7.05 -24.70 -19.65
CA LYS A 22 -6.75 -23.32 -19.25
C LYS A 22 -7.97 -22.45 -19.03
N TYR A 23 -9.09 -22.74 -19.70
CA TYR A 23 -10.34 -22.00 -19.57
C TYR A 23 -11.57 -22.89 -19.78
N VAL A 24 -12.71 -22.44 -19.26
CA VAL A 24 -14.05 -22.98 -19.53
C VAL A 24 -14.85 -21.98 -20.35
N PHE A 25 -15.82 -22.45 -21.12
CA PHE A 25 -16.71 -21.59 -21.90
C PHE A 25 -18.08 -22.23 -22.09
N GLY A 26 -19.10 -21.40 -22.20
CA GLY A 26 -20.47 -21.85 -22.38
C GLY A 26 -21.44 -20.68 -22.36
N LYS A 27 -22.74 -20.98 -22.25
CA LYS A 27 -23.77 -19.95 -22.21
C LYS A 27 -24.37 -19.80 -20.82
N PHE A 28 -24.75 -18.58 -20.48
CA PHE A 28 -25.52 -18.28 -19.27
C PHE A 28 -26.56 -17.23 -19.60
N ASN A 29 -27.85 -17.52 -19.33
CA ASN A 29 -28.99 -16.70 -19.74
C ASN A 29 -28.96 -16.27 -21.22
N GLY A 30 -28.46 -17.13 -22.10
CA GLY A 30 -28.37 -16.89 -23.55
C GLY A 30 -27.08 -16.21 -24.02
N TYR A 31 -26.36 -15.51 -23.15
CA TYR A 31 -25.09 -14.84 -23.48
C TYR A 31 -23.91 -15.82 -23.45
N CYS A 32 -22.96 -15.64 -24.37
CA CYS A 32 -21.73 -16.44 -24.42
C CYS A 32 -20.67 -15.91 -23.45
N PHE A 33 -20.05 -16.81 -22.70
CA PHE A 33 -18.98 -16.50 -21.76
C PHE A 33 -17.77 -17.42 -21.98
N THR A 34 -16.59 -16.85 -21.78
CA THR A 34 -15.35 -17.59 -21.49
C THR A 34 -14.89 -17.22 -20.08
N ALA A 35 -14.41 -18.18 -19.29
CA ALA A 35 -13.80 -17.89 -18.00
C ALA A 35 -12.52 -18.69 -17.75
N MET A 36 -11.54 -18.08 -17.10
CA MET A 36 -10.25 -18.71 -16.78
C MET A 36 -9.74 -18.27 -15.41
N THR A 37 -8.88 -19.08 -14.80
CA THR A 37 -8.26 -18.76 -13.51
C THR A 37 -6.74 -18.58 -13.66
N GLN A 38 -6.22 -17.43 -13.20
CA GLN A 38 -4.80 -17.12 -13.14
C GLN A 38 -4.48 -16.43 -11.81
N ASP A 39 -3.43 -16.88 -11.11
CA ASP A 39 -2.88 -16.22 -9.91
C ASP A 39 -3.93 -15.81 -8.86
N ALA A 40 -4.88 -16.71 -8.58
CA ALA A 40 -6.03 -16.55 -7.66
C ALA A 40 -7.12 -15.54 -8.10
N LEU A 41 -7.16 -15.20 -9.39
CA LEU A 41 -8.21 -14.39 -10.00
C LEU A 41 -8.92 -15.21 -11.07
N SER A 42 -10.24 -15.07 -11.17
CA SER A 42 -11.01 -15.59 -12.28
C SER A 42 -11.44 -14.44 -13.17
N SER A 43 -11.08 -14.52 -14.44
CA SER A 43 -11.47 -13.58 -15.46
C SER A 43 -12.67 -14.12 -16.23
N TYR A 44 -13.70 -13.30 -16.41
CA TYR A 44 -14.92 -13.61 -17.15
C TYR A 44 -15.00 -12.69 -18.38
N PHE A 45 -15.04 -13.29 -19.56
CA PHE A 45 -15.07 -12.60 -20.84
C PHE A 45 -16.43 -12.76 -21.49
N LEU A 46 -16.98 -11.66 -22.02
CA LEU A 46 -18.27 -11.61 -22.72
C LEU A 46 -18.19 -10.67 -23.93
N PRO A 47 -18.74 -11.05 -25.09
CA PRO A 47 -18.91 -10.14 -26.23
C PRO A 47 -19.88 -8.98 -25.94
N LEU A 48 -19.52 -7.76 -26.36
CA LEU A 48 -20.36 -6.56 -26.29
C LEU A 48 -20.67 -5.91 -27.65
N ALA A 49 -20.13 -6.45 -28.75
CA ALA A 49 -20.29 -5.87 -30.07
C ALA A 49 -21.74 -5.45 -30.39
N GLY A 50 -21.92 -4.17 -30.73
CA GLY A 50 -23.22 -3.57 -31.03
C GLY A 50 -23.86 -2.80 -29.88
N ILE A 51 -23.25 -2.80 -28.69
CA ILE A 51 -23.68 -1.95 -27.57
C ILE A 51 -23.54 -0.46 -27.92
N SER A 52 -24.51 0.36 -27.49
CA SER A 52 -24.43 1.81 -27.70
C SER A 52 -23.43 2.46 -26.73
N PRO A 53 -22.83 3.62 -27.07
CA PRO A 53 -21.97 4.34 -26.13
C PRO A 53 -22.65 4.74 -24.81
N GLU A 54 -23.96 5.04 -24.87
CA GLU A 54 -24.76 5.36 -23.68
C GLU A 54 -24.94 4.14 -22.78
N ASP A 55 -25.18 2.98 -23.38
CA ASP A 55 -25.33 1.71 -22.65
C ASP A 55 -23.98 1.21 -22.11
N LEU A 56 -22.87 1.43 -22.81
CA LEU A 56 -21.52 1.18 -22.30
C LEU A 56 -21.26 1.96 -21.01
N LEU A 57 -21.61 3.25 -21.00
CA LEU A 57 -21.46 4.08 -19.81
C LEU A 57 -22.37 3.59 -18.66
N SER A 58 -23.60 3.18 -18.99
CA SER A 58 -24.55 2.58 -18.03
C SER A 58 -24.03 1.25 -17.45
N LEU A 59 -23.39 0.44 -18.27
CA LEU A 59 -22.78 -0.82 -17.86
C LEU A 59 -21.54 -0.59 -16.99
N SER A 60 -20.69 0.39 -17.33
CA SER A 60 -19.52 0.80 -16.52
C SER A 60 -19.96 1.18 -15.12
N LYS A 61 -20.94 2.08 -15.01
CA LYS A 61 -21.50 2.51 -13.72
C LYS A 61 -22.07 1.36 -12.91
N PHE A 62 -22.81 0.46 -13.56
CA PHE A 62 -23.33 -0.74 -12.88
C PHE A 62 -22.23 -1.65 -12.35
N ILE A 63 -21.10 -1.75 -13.06
CA ILE A 63 -19.93 -2.52 -12.62
C ILE A 63 -19.24 -1.82 -11.44
N GLU A 64 -19.06 -0.50 -11.51
CA GLU A 64 -18.39 0.34 -10.53
C GLU A 64 -19.18 0.51 -9.21
N GLU A 65 -20.51 0.65 -9.27
CA GLU A 65 -21.42 0.70 -8.11
C GLU A 65 -21.47 -0.64 -7.33
N GLY A 66 -20.71 -1.65 -7.77
CA GLY A 66 -20.89 -3.08 -7.60
C GLY A 66 -21.25 -3.61 -6.21
N HIS A 67 -22.46 -4.21 -6.13
CA HIS A 67 -22.83 -5.22 -5.14
C HIS A 67 -22.86 -6.63 -5.77
N PHE A 68 -21.77 -7.04 -6.42
CA PHE A 68 -21.66 -8.39 -6.98
C PHE A 68 -21.38 -9.42 -5.89
N SER A 69 -21.89 -10.64 -6.08
CA SER A 69 -21.53 -11.77 -5.20
C SER A 69 -20.07 -12.23 -5.32
N LEU A 70 -19.33 -11.71 -6.31
CA LEU A 70 -17.89 -11.85 -6.43
C LEU A 70 -17.25 -10.46 -6.29
N LYS A 71 -16.16 -10.36 -5.53
CA LYS A 71 -15.39 -9.11 -5.44
C LYS A 71 -14.64 -8.90 -6.76
N LEU A 72 -15.07 -7.91 -7.54
CA LEU A 72 -14.34 -7.46 -8.71
C LEU A 72 -13.04 -6.79 -8.27
N VAL A 73 -11.97 -7.08 -9.00
CA VAL A 73 -10.63 -6.52 -8.80
C VAL A 73 -10.39 -5.43 -9.84
N ASP A 74 -10.80 -5.70 -11.07
CA ASP A 74 -10.63 -4.80 -12.20
C ASP A 74 -11.55 -5.27 -13.35
N TYR A 75 -11.74 -4.44 -14.36
CA TYR A 75 -12.37 -4.82 -15.61
C TYR A 75 -11.80 -4.06 -16.80
N GLU A 76 -11.77 -4.72 -17.96
CA GLU A 76 -11.47 -4.09 -19.24
C GLU A 76 -12.73 -4.13 -20.10
N MET A 77 -13.14 -2.99 -20.65
CA MET A 77 -14.33 -2.89 -21.47
C MET A 77 -14.04 -2.13 -22.76
N THR A 78 -14.45 -2.72 -23.87
CA THR A 78 -14.42 -2.12 -25.20
C THR A 78 -15.81 -2.19 -25.82
N ASP A 79 -15.97 -1.60 -27.00
CA ASP A 79 -17.18 -1.77 -27.82
C ASP A 79 -17.38 -3.20 -28.33
N ASN A 80 -16.38 -4.08 -28.21
CA ASN A 80 -16.42 -5.46 -28.72
C ASN A 80 -16.50 -6.52 -27.62
N PHE A 81 -15.90 -6.29 -26.45
CA PHE A 81 -15.90 -7.24 -25.35
C PHE A 81 -15.80 -6.57 -23.98
N LEU A 82 -16.23 -7.31 -22.96
CA LEU A 82 -16.03 -7.04 -21.55
C LEU A 82 -15.20 -8.17 -20.95
N ALA A 83 -14.18 -7.83 -20.17
CA ALA A 83 -13.41 -8.73 -19.34
C ALA A 83 -13.52 -8.27 -17.89
N LEU A 84 -14.21 -9.03 -17.05
CA LEU A 84 -14.32 -8.79 -15.61
C LEU A 84 -13.32 -9.67 -14.88
N ARG A 85 -12.43 -9.10 -14.08
CA ARG A 85 -11.51 -9.83 -13.23
C ARG A 85 -12.04 -9.84 -11.81
N ALA A 86 -12.37 -11.01 -11.30
CA ALA A 86 -12.85 -11.19 -9.93
C ALA A 86 -11.84 -11.95 -9.08
N LYS A 87 -11.79 -11.64 -7.79
CA LYS A 87 -10.96 -12.39 -6.84
C LYS A 87 -11.53 -13.79 -6.70
N ASP A 88 -10.87 -14.75 -7.35
CA ASP A 88 -11.17 -16.17 -7.20
C ASP A 88 -10.38 -16.67 -6.00
N THR A 89 -10.86 -16.29 -4.82
CA THR A 89 -10.39 -16.95 -3.61
C THR A 89 -10.60 -18.44 -3.82
N LEU A 90 -9.51 -19.21 -3.88
CA LEU A 90 -9.50 -20.66 -4.07
C LEU A 90 -10.42 -21.42 -3.08
N PHE A 91 -10.99 -20.72 -2.09
CA PHE A 91 -11.86 -21.23 -1.04
C PHE A 91 -13.17 -20.44 -0.76
N ASN A 92 -13.37 -19.18 -1.20
CA ASN A 92 -14.63 -18.44 -0.89
C ASN A 92 -15.59 -18.29 -2.08
N SER A 93 -15.15 -18.54 -3.31
CA SER A 93 -16.07 -18.55 -4.47
C SER A 93 -16.75 -19.91 -4.58
N THR A 94 -18.06 -19.97 -4.37
CA THR A 94 -18.85 -21.17 -4.66
C THR A 94 -19.40 -21.11 -6.08
N ALA A 95 -19.66 -22.27 -6.70
CA ALA A 95 -20.35 -22.33 -7.99
C ALA A 95 -21.69 -21.54 -7.99
N LYS A 96 -22.34 -21.41 -6.82
CA LYS A 96 -23.54 -20.60 -6.64
C LYS A 96 -23.28 -19.09 -6.72
N GLN A 97 -22.16 -18.60 -6.17
CA GLN A 97 -21.79 -17.18 -6.28
C GLN A 97 -21.40 -16.82 -7.71
N ILE A 98 -20.75 -17.72 -8.45
CA ILE A 98 -20.49 -17.52 -9.89
C ILE A 98 -21.82 -17.40 -10.65
N ALA A 99 -22.77 -18.31 -10.39
CA ALA A 99 -24.09 -18.24 -11.00
C ALA A 99 -24.85 -16.95 -10.64
N HIS A 100 -24.78 -16.51 -9.39
CA HIS A 100 -25.44 -15.28 -8.96
C HIS A 100 -24.81 -14.04 -9.62
N PHE A 101 -23.48 -13.97 -9.65
CA PHE A 101 -22.72 -12.93 -10.33
C PHE A 101 -23.10 -12.81 -11.81
N LEU A 102 -23.08 -13.93 -12.55
CA LEU A 102 -23.48 -13.93 -13.96
C LEU A 102 -24.97 -13.61 -14.14
N THR A 103 -25.83 -13.93 -13.16
CA THR A 103 -27.24 -13.52 -13.19
C THR A 103 -27.39 -12.01 -13.05
N GLN A 104 -26.68 -11.37 -12.10
CA GLN A 104 -26.71 -9.92 -11.93
C GLN A 104 -26.21 -9.21 -13.20
N LEU A 105 -25.11 -9.70 -13.78
CA LEU A 105 -24.55 -9.15 -15.01
C LEU A 105 -25.49 -9.30 -16.21
N THR A 106 -26.04 -10.49 -16.43
CA THR A 106 -26.95 -10.72 -17.58
C THR A 106 -28.27 -9.97 -17.44
N GLN A 107 -28.79 -9.77 -16.23
CA GLN A 107 -29.95 -8.91 -15.98
C GLN A 107 -29.69 -7.46 -16.39
N LYS A 108 -28.47 -6.95 -16.16
CA LYS A 108 -28.12 -5.60 -16.63
C LYS A 108 -28.06 -5.54 -18.15
N LEU A 109 -27.49 -6.55 -18.79
CA LEU A 109 -27.39 -6.61 -20.25
C LEU A 109 -28.78 -6.68 -20.94
N GLU A 110 -29.76 -7.31 -20.30
CA GLU A 110 -31.16 -7.33 -20.78
C GLU A 110 -31.82 -5.94 -20.82
N GLU A 111 -31.28 -4.95 -20.11
CA GLU A 111 -31.75 -3.55 -20.18
C GLU A 111 -31.29 -2.85 -21.47
N PHE A 112 -30.30 -3.40 -22.18
CA PHE A 112 -29.72 -2.84 -23.40
C PHE A 112 -30.30 -3.51 -24.64
N ASP A 113 -30.27 -2.80 -25.79
CA ASP A 113 -30.65 -3.36 -27.10
C ASP A 113 -29.53 -4.29 -27.67
N LEU A 114 -28.94 -5.11 -26.79
CA LEU A 114 -27.83 -6.01 -27.09
C LEU A 114 -28.31 -7.46 -27.09
N GLU A 115 -28.61 -7.98 -28.27
CA GLU A 115 -29.05 -9.36 -28.46
C GLU A 115 -27.91 -10.36 -28.14
N PRO A 116 -28.18 -11.46 -27.38
CA PRO A 116 -27.14 -12.41 -26.97
C PRO A 116 -26.40 -13.12 -28.12
N ASN A 117 -26.98 -13.11 -29.33
CA ASN A 117 -26.42 -13.73 -30.52
C ASN A 117 -25.81 -12.74 -31.51
N ASN A 118 -25.46 -11.54 -31.07
CA ASN A 118 -24.75 -10.59 -31.91
C ASN A 118 -23.35 -11.08 -32.31
N CYS A 119 -22.98 -10.81 -33.56
CA CYS A 119 -21.65 -11.07 -34.09
C CYS A 119 -20.63 -10.22 -33.34
N VAL A 120 -19.63 -10.84 -32.71
CA VAL A 120 -18.57 -10.18 -31.91
C VAL A 120 -17.70 -9.19 -32.70
N ILE A 121 -17.84 -9.15 -34.03
CA ILE A 121 -17.06 -8.27 -34.92
C ILE A 121 -17.88 -7.09 -35.44
N CYS A 122 -19.16 -7.29 -35.74
CA CYS A 122 -19.98 -6.26 -36.40
C CYS A 122 -21.22 -5.85 -35.61
N GLY A 123 -21.50 -6.51 -34.47
CA GLY A 123 -22.64 -6.22 -33.60
C GLY A 123 -24.01 -6.50 -34.21
N GLN A 124 -24.09 -7.30 -35.28
CA GLN A 124 -25.35 -7.69 -35.91
C GLN A 124 -25.70 -9.15 -35.59
N PRO A 125 -26.99 -9.52 -35.48
CA PRO A 125 -27.39 -10.89 -35.15
C PRO A 125 -26.75 -11.95 -36.07
N ALA A 126 -26.21 -12.99 -35.45
CA ALA A 126 -25.57 -14.12 -36.12
C ALA A 126 -26.11 -15.45 -35.58
N GLU A 127 -25.99 -16.51 -36.38
CA GLU A 127 -26.48 -17.85 -36.02
C GLU A 127 -25.34 -18.85 -35.72
N THR A 128 -24.11 -18.49 -36.09
CA THR A 128 -22.95 -19.38 -35.97
C THR A 128 -22.18 -19.08 -34.69
N GLU A 129 -22.08 -20.08 -33.82
CA GLU A 129 -21.22 -20.05 -32.63
C GLU A 129 -19.79 -20.43 -32.99
N ILE A 130 -18.83 -19.72 -32.39
CA ILE A 130 -17.40 -19.91 -32.61
C ILE A 130 -16.62 -19.72 -31.32
N LEU A 131 -15.37 -20.16 -31.34
CA LEU A 131 -14.35 -19.83 -30.35
C LEU A 131 -13.25 -19.01 -31.05
N TYR A 132 -13.24 -17.70 -30.82
CA TYR A 132 -12.33 -16.74 -31.47
C TYR A 132 -11.22 -16.33 -30.50
N VAL A 133 -9.99 -16.83 -30.71
CA VAL A 133 -8.84 -16.54 -29.84
C VAL A 133 -9.15 -16.77 -28.34
N GLY A 134 -9.90 -17.84 -28.04
CA GLY A 134 -10.34 -18.18 -26.68
C GLY A 134 -11.66 -17.54 -26.24
N LEU A 135 -12.19 -16.53 -26.95
CA LEU A 135 -13.51 -15.94 -26.66
C LEU A 135 -14.63 -16.74 -27.33
N TYR A 136 -15.56 -17.28 -26.54
CA TYR A 136 -16.74 -17.95 -27.06
C TYR A 136 -17.81 -16.91 -27.42
N ALA A 137 -18.27 -16.92 -28.67
CA ALA A 137 -19.13 -15.87 -29.22
C ALA A 137 -19.90 -16.33 -30.46
N TYR A 138 -20.80 -15.47 -30.94
CA TYR A 138 -21.37 -15.59 -32.29
C TYR A 138 -20.56 -14.78 -33.30
N ALA A 139 -20.46 -15.25 -34.53
CA ALA A 139 -19.91 -14.47 -35.64
C ALA A 139 -20.50 -14.90 -36.98
N HIS A 140 -20.58 -13.97 -37.95
CA HIS A 140 -20.81 -14.37 -39.33
C HIS A 140 -19.54 -15.02 -39.89
N PRO A 141 -19.64 -16.13 -40.66
CA PRO A 141 -18.50 -16.73 -41.35
C PRO A 141 -17.69 -15.70 -42.16
N ASP A 142 -18.38 -14.76 -42.81
CA ASP A 142 -17.76 -13.71 -43.64
C ASP A 142 -17.10 -12.59 -42.81
N CYS A 143 -17.37 -12.48 -41.52
CA CYS A 143 -16.70 -11.52 -40.64
C CYS A 143 -15.34 -12.04 -40.15
N LEU A 144 -15.12 -13.36 -40.14
CA LEU A 144 -13.87 -13.98 -39.66
C LEU A 144 -12.69 -13.77 -40.64
N ASP A 145 -12.98 -13.52 -41.91
CA ASP A 145 -12.00 -13.24 -42.96
C ASP A 145 -11.68 -11.74 -43.13
N LYS A 146 -12.31 -10.86 -42.34
CA LYS A 146 -11.94 -9.44 -42.29
C LYS A 146 -10.73 -9.28 -41.36
N LYS A 147 -9.62 -8.77 -41.90
CA LYS A 147 -8.44 -8.40 -41.10
C LYS A 147 -8.89 -7.46 -39.98
N GLY A 148 -8.80 -7.91 -38.73
CA GLY A 148 -9.00 -7.06 -37.55
C GLY A 148 -8.06 -5.86 -37.60
N ILE A 149 -8.54 -4.72 -37.09
CA ILE A 149 -7.72 -3.52 -36.97
C ILE A 149 -6.87 -3.67 -35.71
N ASP A 150 -5.56 -3.79 -35.90
CA ASP A 150 -4.56 -3.78 -34.84
C ASP A 150 -4.18 -2.32 -34.53
N TYR A 151 -4.75 -1.76 -33.47
CA TYR A 151 -4.47 -0.38 -33.04
C TYR A 151 -3.14 -0.22 -32.28
N THR A 152 -2.40 -1.30 -32.05
CA THR A 152 -1.16 -1.29 -31.25
C THR A 152 0.00 -0.61 -31.97
N ALA A 153 -0.06 -0.48 -33.31
CA ALA A 153 0.97 0.14 -34.13
C ALA A 153 0.75 1.64 -34.43
N ALA A 154 -0.46 2.16 -34.22
CA ALA A 154 -0.80 3.56 -34.45
C ALA A 154 -0.31 4.51 -33.32
N LEU A 155 0.12 3.95 -32.18
CA LEU A 155 0.61 4.67 -31.01
C LEU A 155 2.16 4.70 -30.91
N LYS A 156 2.89 4.29 -31.97
CA LYS A 156 4.37 4.20 -31.96
C LYS A 156 5.09 4.98 -33.07
N ALA A 157 4.45 5.98 -33.68
CA ALA A 157 5.14 6.89 -34.60
C ALA A 157 4.86 8.34 -34.19
N GLU A 158 5.91 9.05 -33.74
CA GLU A 158 5.83 10.48 -33.43
C GLU A 158 5.58 11.33 -34.69
N ALA A 159 4.73 12.34 -34.48
CA ALA A 159 4.67 13.68 -35.07
C ALA A 159 5.15 13.86 -36.52
N ASP A 160 4.21 13.78 -37.45
CA ASP A 160 3.80 14.89 -38.32
C ASP A 160 2.72 14.34 -39.27
N ASP A 161 1.55 15.01 -39.35
CA ASP A 161 0.37 14.68 -40.18
C ASP A 161 -0.68 13.67 -39.62
N ILE A 162 -1.39 14.02 -38.55
CA ILE A 162 -2.82 13.62 -38.38
C ILE A 162 -3.62 14.80 -37.79
N GLU A 163 -3.76 15.87 -38.57
CA GLU A 163 -4.58 17.05 -38.25
C GLU A 163 -6.03 16.93 -38.79
N GLU A 164 -6.51 15.74 -39.19
CA GLU A 164 -7.71 15.64 -40.05
C GLU A 164 -8.87 14.72 -39.61
N LEU A 165 -8.96 14.26 -38.34
CA LEU A 165 -10.11 13.41 -37.92
C LEU A 165 -10.87 13.82 -36.66
N LEU A 166 -10.70 15.05 -36.17
CA LEU A 166 -11.55 15.61 -35.10
C LEU A 166 -12.16 16.94 -35.54
N ILE A 167 -13.35 16.90 -36.13
CA ILE A 167 -14.26 18.06 -36.14
C ILE A 167 -15.65 17.59 -35.75
N LEU A 168 -16.02 17.85 -34.49
CA LEU A 168 -17.24 18.58 -34.14
C LEU A 168 -16.99 19.33 -32.82
N LYS A 169 -16.60 20.60 -32.94
CA LYS A 169 -16.78 21.60 -31.89
C LYS A 169 -18.26 21.97 -31.79
N ARG A 170 -18.75 22.25 -30.58
CA ARG A 170 -19.55 23.46 -30.36
C ARG A 170 -19.55 23.93 -28.90
N ASP A 171 -19.25 25.22 -28.75
CA ASP A 171 -19.26 26.04 -27.54
C ASP A 171 -20.64 26.17 -26.87
N GLY A 172 -20.66 26.45 -25.55
CA GLY A 172 -21.75 27.16 -24.87
C GLY A 172 -22.02 26.77 -23.40
N ASP A 173 -21.32 27.45 -22.48
CA ASP A 173 -21.66 27.91 -21.11
C ASP A 173 -22.53 27.09 -20.14
N GLU A 174 -21.88 26.79 -18.99
CA GLU A 174 -22.31 26.95 -17.57
C GLU A 174 -23.65 26.36 -17.06
N GLU A 175 -23.55 25.36 -16.17
CA GLU A 175 -23.81 25.42 -14.70
C GLU A 175 -24.34 24.08 -14.14
N ASP A 176 -23.65 23.62 -13.08
CA ASP A 176 -24.07 22.72 -11.99
C ASP A 176 -24.68 21.35 -12.29
N LEU A 177 -23.83 20.30 -12.34
CA LEU A 177 -24.08 18.97 -11.76
C LEU A 177 -22.73 18.27 -11.47
N VAL A 178 -22.33 18.23 -10.20
CA VAL A 178 -21.14 17.49 -9.73
C VAL A 178 -21.41 15.99 -9.87
N ALA A 179 -20.66 15.35 -10.76
CA ALA A 179 -20.64 13.90 -10.92
C ALA A 179 -19.71 13.29 -9.87
N TYR A 180 -20.18 12.24 -9.21
CA TYR A 180 -19.40 11.34 -8.37
C TYR A 180 -18.51 10.49 -9.31
N ASP A 181 -17.20 10.58 -9.09
CA ASP A 181 -16.12 10.01 -9.87
C ASP A 181 -15.53 8.79 -9.13
N PRO A 182 -15.45 7.60 -9.74
CA PRO A 182 -14.84 6.41 -9.14
C PRO A 182 -13.33 6.54 -8.88
N ASP A 183 -12.68 7.59 -9.39
CA ASP A 183 -11.26 7.92 -9.15
C ASP A 183 -11.05 8.82 -7.91
N ALA A 184 -12.06 9.00 -7.06
CA ALA A 184 -11.98 9.84 -5.86
C ALA A 184 -11.23 9.16 -4.67
N GLU A 185 -10.00 8.71 -4.92
CA GLU A 185 -8.84 9.01 -4.07
C GLU A 185 -7.76 9.49 -5.05
N ASP A 186 -7.65 10.81 -5.27
CA ASP A 186 -6.66 11.45 -6.14
C ASP A 186 -5.21 11.09 -5.74
N GLU A 187 -4.72 9.90 -6.11
CA GLU A 187 -3.30 9.71 -6.40
C GLU A 187 -3.04 10.34 -7.77
N LEU A 188 -2.97 11.67 -7.79
CA LEU A 188 -2.43 12.41 -8.92
C LEU A 188 -0.96 12.00 -9.08
N PHE A 189 -0.71 11.02 -9.95
CA PHE A 189 0.64 10.61 -10.30
C PHE A 189 1.45 11.82 -10.78
N PRO A 190 2.68 12.01 -10.28
CA PRO A 190 3.53 13.12 -10.72
C PRO A 190 3.75 13.10 -12.24
N ASP A 191 3.78 14.28 -12.85
CA ASP A 191 4.18 14.41 -14.26
C ASP A 191 5.65 14.00 -14.42
N SER A 192 5.90 13.02 -15.29
CA SER A 192 7.25 12.50 -15.54
C SER A 192 8.23 13.54 -16.08
N GLU A 193 7.78 14.49 -16.91
CA GLU A 193 8.63 15.57 -17.43
C GLU A 193 8.99 16.55 -16.31
N LYS A 194 8.05 16.81 -15.39
CA LYS A 194 8.27 17.62 -14.20
C LYS A 194 9.27 16.98 -13.26
N LEU A 195 9.13 15.68 -12.97
CA LEU A 195 10.11 14.94 -12.15
C LEU A 195 11.51 14.97 -12.77
N ALA A 196 11.62 14.74 -14.07
CA ALA A 196 12.89 14.82 -14.78
C ALA A 196 13.50 16.25 -14.72
N ALA A 197 12.66 17.28 -14.81
CA ALA A 197 13.11 18.68 -14.67
C ALA A 197 13.64 18.97 -13.26
N LEU A 198 12.93 18.54 -12.21
CA LEU A 198 13.37 18.65 -10.82
C LEU A 198 14.71 17.93 -10.60
N ALA A 199 14.85 16.71 -11.12
CA ALA A 199 16.10 15.96 -11.05
C ALA A 199 17.26 16.69 -11.74
N ALA A 200 17.00 17.29 -12.91
CA ALA A 200 17.99 18.02 -13.68
C ALA A 200 18.52 19.27 -12.93
N GLU A 201 17.68 19.95 -12.15
CA GLU A 201 18.10 21.07 -11.31
C GLU A 201 19.15 20.69 -10.26
N MET A 202 19.14 19.44 -9.81
CA MET A 202 20.08 18.94 -8.80
C MET A 202 21.26 18.16 -9.40
N SER A 203 21.39 18.14 -10.74
CA SER A 203 22.35 17.30 -11.47
C SER A 203 23.82 17.51 -11.07
N GLU A 204 24.21 18.72 -10.66
CA GLU A 204 25.58 19.00 -10.22
C GLU A 204 25.93 18.31 -8.89
N TYR A 205 24.92 17.99 -8.06
CA TYR A 205 25.08 17.33 -6.77
C TYR A 205 25.04 15.80 -6.86
N THR A 206 24.49 15.24 -7.95
CA THR A 206 24.24 13.81 -8.10
C THR A 206 25.47 12.94 -7.87
N GLN A 207 26.62 13.31 -8.43
CA GLN A 207 27.85 12.52 -8.24
C GLN A 207 28.36 12.56 -6.80
N GLY A 208 28.21 13.70 -6.12
CA GLY A 208 28.56 13.85 -4.71
C GLY A 208 27.67 12.99 -3.83
N LEU A 209 26.35 13.07 -4.06
CA LEU A 209 25.35 12.30 -3.34
C LEU A 209 25.58 10.80 -3.49
N ILE A 210 25.72 10.29 -4.72
CA ILE A 210 25.97 8.86 -4.97
C ILE A 210 27.26 8.39 -4.30
N LYS A 211 28.31 9.21 -4.32
CA LYS A 211 29.57 8.87 -3.65
C LYS A 211 29.38 8.74 -2.14
N TYR A 212 28.73 9.72 -1.50
CA TYR A 212 28.50 9.67 -0.06
C TYR A 212 27.54 8.56 0.33
N LEU A 213 26.54 8.27 -0.50
CA LEU A 213 25.64 7.14 -0.32
C LEU A 213 26.39 5.81 -0.42
N THR A 214 27.34 5.69 -1.37
CA THR A 214 28.20 4.50 -1.49
C THR A 214 28.99 4.26 -0.20
N ASP A 215 29.61 5.31 0.35
CA ASP A 215 30.38 5.22 1.59
C ASP A 215 29.49 4.86 2.80
N LEU A 216 28.27 5.39 2.85
CA LEU A 216 27.33 5.19 3.95
C LEU A 216 26.65 3.81 3.90
N CYS A 217 26.29 3.31 2.71
CA CYS A 217 25.77 1.96 2.50
C CYS A 217 26.83 0.88 2.75
N ALA A 218 28.13 1.21 2.63
CA ALA A 218 29.21 0.29 2.99
C ALA A 218 29.29 -0.01 4.49
N VAL A 219 28.65 0.79 5.35
CA VAL A 219 28.57 0.55 6.78
C VAL A 219 27.33 -0.29 7.09
N PRO A 220 27.47 -1.52 7.62
CA PRO A 220 26.35 -2.41 7.93
C PRO A 220 25.70 -2.03 9.27
N SER A 221 25.05 -0.86 9.31
CA SER A 221 24.43 -0.22 10.48
C SER A 221 23.16 -0.92 10.97
N VAL A 222 23.18 -2.25 11.01
CA VAL A 222 22.16 -3.06 11.67
C VAL A 222 22.32 -2.93 13.18
N LYS A 223 21.21 -2.84 13.93
CA LYS A 223 21.24 -2.83 15.40
C LYS A 223 22.05 -4.00 15.93
N GLY A 224 23.11 -3.66 16.66
CA GLY A 224 24.05 -4.60 17.25
C GLY A 224 23.82 -4.81 18.74
N THR A 225 24.78 -5.48 19.38
CA THR A 225 24.82 -5.58 20.85
C THR A 225 25.23 -4.23 21.45
N GLU A 226 24.55 -3.82 22.51
CA GLU A 226 24.90 -2.63 23.30
C GLU A 226 26.33 -2.75 23.85
N GLU A 227 27.14 -1.70 23.65
CA GLU A 227 28.50 -1.59 24.17
C GLU A 227 28.76 -0.19 24.73
N GLU A 228 29.83 -0.03 25.52
CA GLU A 228 30.23 1.28 26.05
C GLU A 228 30.49 2.28 24.91
N GLY A 229 29.70 3.36 24.87
CA GLY A 229 29.75 4.37 23.82
C GLY A 229 29.10 3.95 22.49
N ALA A 230 28.45 2.80 22.43
CA ALA A 230 27.70 2.32 21.26
C ALA A 230 26.37 1.67 21.68
N PRO A 231 25.36 2.48 22.04
CA PRO A 231 24.09 1.99 22.60
C PRO A 231 23.35 1.01 21.68
N PHE A 232 23.46 1.20 20.37
CA PHE A 232 22.82 0.36 19.34
C PHE A 232 23.84 -0.47 18.54
N GLY A 233 25.04 -0.66 19.09
CA GLY A 233 26.14 -1.38 18.45
C GLY A 233 27.09 -0.48 17.66
N ARG A 234 28.31 -0.97 17.40
CA ARG A 234 29.38 -0.15 16.82
C ARG A 234 29.10 0.33 15.40
N ALA A 235 28.39 -0.46 14.61
CA ALA A 235 28.14 -0.14 13.20
C ALA A 235 27.22 1.07 13.04
N THR A 236 26.24 1.27 13.93
CA THR A 236 25.39 2.46 13.91
C THR A 236 26.18 3.71 14.29
N VAL A 237 27.08 3.62 15.28
CA VAL A 237 28.01 4.71 15.61
C VAL A 237 28.95 5.04 14.46
N GLU A 238 29.43 4.03 13.74
CA GLU A 238 30.26 4.22 12.54
C GLU A 238 29.48 4.93 11.43
N ALA A 239 28.23 4.55 11.17
CA ALA A 239 27.38 5.22 10.18
C ALA A 239 27.13 6.69 10.57
N LEU A 240 26.86 6.97 11.84
CA LEU A 240 26.74 8.34 12.34
C LEU A 240 28.03 9.14 12.10
N ALA A 241 29.19 8.56 12.40
CA ALA A 241 30.47 9.22 12.21
C ALA A 241 30.76 9.51 10.74
N VAL A 242 30.41 8.59 9.83
CA VAL A 242 30.52 8.79 8.38
C VAL A 242 29.62 9.93 7.93
N PHE A 243 28.33 9.91 8.30
CA PHE A 243 27.37 10.95 7.92
C PHE A 243 27.78 12.34 8.44
N LEU A 244 28.12 12.46 9.73
CA LEU A 244 28.54 13.74 10.31
C LEU A 244 29.86 14.24 9.70
N GLY A 245 30.80 13.34 9.37
CA GLY A 245 32.03 13.70 8.68
C GLY A 245 31.78 14.20 7.24
N GLN A 246 30.84 13.58 6.53
CA GLN A 246 30.40 14.03 5.21
C GLN A 246 29.72 15.40 5.27
N ALA A 247 28.83 15.62 6.24
CA ALA A 247 28.18 16.90 6.47
C ALA A 247 29.19 18.01 6.83
N GLU A 248 30.17 17.73 7.71
CA GLU A 248 31.23 18.69 8.03
C GLU A 248 32.07 19.03 6.79
N ALA A 249 32.39 18.05 5.96
CA ALA A 249 33.11 18.27 4.69
C ALA A 249 32.32 19.13 3.69
N LEU A 250 30.99 19.12 3.75
CA LEU A 250 30.10 19.99 2.98
C LEU A 250 29.93 21.38 3.59
N GLY A 251 30.47 21.63 4.79
CA GLY A 251 30.49 22.93 5.46
C GLY A 251 29.40 23.11 6.53
N PHE A 252 28.70 22.05 6.92
CA PHE A 252 27.68 22.11 7.97
C PHE A 252 28.31 22.18 9.37
N ARG A 253 27.60 22.81 10.31
CA ARG A 253 27.89 22.61 11.75
C ARG A 253 27.28 21.30 12.18
N THR A 254 28.07 20.39 12.75
CA THR A 254 27.59 19.06 13.13
C THR A 254 27.63 18.85 14.64
N LYS A 255 26.74 18.01 15.14
CA LYS A 255 26.75 17.58 16.54
C LYS A 255 26.41 16.10 16.64
N ASN A 256 27.22 15.39 17.42
CA ASN A 256 26.93 14.04 17.88
C ASN A 256 26.29 14.14 19.28
N ILE A 257 25.20 13.40 19.48
CA ILE A 257 24.42 13.37 20.72
C ILE A 257 24.54 11.96 21.30
N ASP A 258 25.57 11.79 22.14
CA ASP A 258 25.84 10.57 22.91
C ASP A 258 25.93 9.27 22.09
N ASN A 259 26.28 9.37 20.80
CA ASN A 259 26.25 8.26 19.83
C ASN A 259 24.87 7.58 19.70
N MET A 260 23.79 8.31 20.00
CA MET A 260 22.41 7.87 19.81
C MET A 260 21.73 8.59 18.66
N ALA A 261 22.09 9.85 18.45
CA ALA A 261 21.61 10.68 17.36
C ALA A 261 22.69 11.70 16.95
N GLY A 262 22.46 12.41 15.86
CA GLY A 262 23.25 13.59 15.52
C GLY A 262 22.47 14.52 14.60
N TYR A 263 23.07 15.67 14.29
CA TYR A 263 22.53 16.56 13.29
C TYR A 263 23.59 17.30 12.49
N ALA A 264 23.23 17.68 11.27
CA ALA A 264 23.91 18.69 10.46
C ALA A 264 23.05 19.96 10.42
N GLU A 265 23.63 21.12 10.73
CA GLU A 265 22.93 22.39 10.86
C GLU A 265 23.50 23.47 9.94
N TYR A 266 22.60 24.26 9.35
CA TYR A 266 22.89 25.47 8.59
C TYR A 266 21.98 26.63 9.03
N GLY A 267 22.37 27.87 8.73
CA GLY A 267 21.62 29.10 9.05
C GLY A 267 22.23 29.92 10.19
N PRO A 268 21.56 31.03 10.59
CA PRO A 268 22.06 31.97 11.58
C PRO A 268 22.20 31.32 12.96
N GLU A 269 23.35 31.49 13.62
CA GLU A 269 23.61 30.89 14.94
C GLU A 269 22.73 31.47 16.06
N ASP A 270 22.23 32.69 15.88
CA ASP A 270 21.40 33.42 16.84
C ASP A 270 19.89 33.32 16.55
N ALA A 271 19.48 32.58 15.51
CA ALA A 271 18.06 32.33 15.23
C ALA A 271 17.43 31.48 16.34
N ASP A 272 16.30 31.93 16.87
CA ASP A 272 15.57 31.28 17.98
C ASP A 272 14.67 30.11 17.53
N LYS A 273 14.46 29.98 16.22
CA LYS A 273 13.63 28.95 15.58
C LYS A 273 14.47 28.06 14.68
N MET A 274 14.01 26.82 14.51
CA MET A 274 14.65 25.81 13.68
C MET A 274 13.60 24.97 12.95
N VAL A 275 13.87 24.65 11.69
CA VAL A 275 13.13 23.67 10.89
C VAL A 275 13.99 22.44 10.64
N ALA A 276 13.37 21.26 10.59
CA ALA A 276 14.13 20.01 10.49
C ALA A 276 13.62 19.07 9.39
N CYS A 277 14.55 18.29 8.85
CA CYS A 277 14.24 16.95 8.35
C CYS A 277 14.78 15.92 9.34
N VAL A 278 13.96 14.95 9.73
CA VAL A 278 14.34 13.84 10.60
C VAL A 278 14.52 12.60 9.75
N CYS A 279 15.62 11.88 9.94
CA CYS A 279 16.03 10.73 9.15
C CYS A 279 16.65 9.67 10.08
N HIS A 280 16.91 8.46 9.59
CA HIS A 280 17.68 7.45 10.32
C HIS A 280 18.80 6.84 9.49
N LEU A 281 19.78 6.25 10.18
CA LEU A 281 20.95 5.62 9.57
C LEU A 281 21.07 4.13 9.92
N ASP A 282 20.33 3.66 10.93
CA ASP A 282 20.19 2.23 11.16
C ASP A 282 19.31 1.60 10.08
N VAL A 283 19.54 0.31 9.82
CA VAL A 283 18.86 -0.45 8.77
C VAL A 283 18.49 -1.84 9.27
N VAL A 284 17.44 -2.43 8.70
CA VAL A 284 17.15 -3.85 8.93
C VAL A 284 18.25 -4.78 8.37
N PRO A 285 18.41 -6.00 8.94
CA PRO A 285 19.25 -7.03 8.33
C PRO A 285 18.87 -7.28 6.85
N PRO A 286 19.84 -7.63 5.99
CA PRO A 286 19.56 -7.86 4.56
C PRO A 286 18.68 -9.07 4.29
N GLY A 287 18.67 -10.07 5.18
CA GLY A 287 17.96 -11.33 4.95
C GLY A 287 18.56 -12.16 3.81
N ASP A 288 17.74 -13.05 3.23
CA ASP A 288 18.10 -13.90 2.11
C ASP A 288 17.59 -13.31 0.78
N GLY A 289 18.14 -13.75 -0.36
CA GLY A 289 17.59 -13.45 -1.70
C GLY A 289 18.32 -12.36 -2.50
N TRP A 290 19.31 -11.70 -1.91
CA TRP A 290 20.14 -10.70 -2.61
C TRP A 290 20.92 -11.31 -3.77
N THR A 291 20.90 -10.65 -4.93
CA THR A 291 21.67 -11.07 -6.10
C THR A 291 23.14 -10.67 -6.04
N GLY A 292 23.53 -9.81 -5.09
CA GLY A 292 24.92 -9.50 -4.78
C GLY A 292 25.10 -8.93 -3.38
N ASP A 293 26.27 -8.36 -3.06
CA ASP A 293 26.58 -7.87 -1.71
C ASP A 293 25.68 -6.67 -1.32
N PRO A 294 24.84 -6.77 -0.27
CA PRO A 294 23.94 -5.70 0.15
C PRO A 294 24.68 -4.44 0.63
N TRP A 295 25.94 -4.57 1.03
CA TRP A 295 26.76 -3.46 1.54
C TRP A 295 27.63 -2.83 0.45
N GLN A 296 27.48 -3.25 -0.81
CA GLN A 296 28.16 -2.63 -1.94
C GLN A 296 27.12 -2.02 -2.87
N LEU A 297 27.08 -0.69 -2.92
CA LEU A 297 26.19 0.02 -3.81
C LEU A 297 26.50 -0.34 -5.26
N ARG A 298 25.49 -0.87 -5.96
CA ARG A 298 25.51 -1.13 -7.40
C ARG A 298 24.67 -0.08 -8.11
N HIS A 299 25.11 0.33 -9.30
CA HIS A 299 24.34 1.22 -10.16
C HIS A 299 24.00 0.46 -11.44
N GLU A 300 22.71 0.18 -11.62
CA GLU A 300 22.18 -0.66 -12.71
C GLU A 300 20.93 0.02 -13.27
N ASP A 301 20.89 0.27 -14.58
CA ASP A 301 19.73 0.82 -15.30
C ASP A 301 19.09 2.07 -14.66
N GLY A 302 19.91 3.00 -14.16
CA GLY A 302 19.44 4.23 -13.51
C GLY A 302 18.96 4.05 -12.07
N LYS A 303 19.12 2.85 -11.50
CA LYS A 303 18.80 2.50 -10.11
C LYS A 303 20.07 2.31 -9.29
N LEU A 304 20.02 2.74 -8.03
CA LEU A 304 21.04 2.43 -7.03
C LEU A 304 20.51 1.27 -6.18
N ILE A 305 21.30 0.21 -6.02
CA ILE A 305 20.91 -1.02 -5.33
C ILE A 305 21.89 -1.28 -4.20
N ALA A 306 21.41 -1.25 -2.96
CA ALA A 306 22.11 -1.63 -1.73
C ALA A 306 21.14 -1.53 -0.54
N ARG A 307 21.48 -2.12 0.61
CA ARG A 307 20.65 -1.95 1.82
C ARG A 307 20.73 -0.49 2.30
N GLY A 308 19.58 0.10 2.52
CA GLY A 308 19.39 1.46 3.03
C GLY A 308 19.41 2.56 1.97
N VAL A 309 19.45 2.22 0.68
CA VAL A 309 19.39 3.21 -0.40
C VAL A 309 18.01 3.85 -0.54
N SER A 310 16.93 3.12 -0.26
CA SER A 310 15.57 3.67 -0.20
C SER A 310 15.18 4.05 1.22
N ASP A 311 15.66 3.31 2.22
CA ASP A 311 15.22 3.42 3.62
C ASP A 311 16.40 3.27 4.61
N ASP A 312 17.01 4.33 5.13
CA ASP A 312 16.74 5.77 4.89
C ASP A 312 18.05 6.53 4.61
N LYS A 313 19.15 5.83 4.27
CA LYS A 313 20.45 6.49 4.01
C LYS A 313 20.41 7.35 2.74
N GLY A 314 19.71 6.88 1.70
CA GLY A 314 19.50 7.64 0.47
C GLY A 314 18.70 8.93 0.73
N PRO A 315 17.48 8.83 1.29
CA PRO A 315 16.70 10.01 1.62
C PRO A 315 17.36 10.95 2.65
N ALA A 316 18.08 10.44 3.66
CA ALA A 316 18.88 11.25 4.58
C ALA A 316 19.93 12.10 3.85
N LEU A 317 20.61 11.52 2.85
CA LEU A 317 21.55 12.27 2.01
C LEU A 317 20.84 13.22 1.04
N SER A 318 19.64 12.89 0.55
CA SER A 318 18.81 13.83 -0.21
C SER A 318 18.46 15.06 0.63
N ALA A 319 18.06 14.89 1.88
CA ALA A 319 17.82 16.02 2.79
C ALA A 319 19.10 16.84 3.03
N LEU A 320 20.25 16.18 3.23
CA LEU A 320 21.54 16.86 3.40
C LEU A 320 21.94 17.67 2.16
N TYR A 321 21.84 17.08 0.97
CA TYR A 321 22.19 17.73 -0.29
C TYR A 321 21.18 18.80 -0.71
N ALA A 322 19.92 18.68 -0.31
CA ALA A 322 18.93 19.74 -0.45
C ALA A 322 19.37 21.01 0.29
N VAL A 323 19.78 20.88 1.56
CA VAL A 323 20.31 22.01 2.32
C VAL A 323 21.65 22.48 1.74
N LYS A 324 22.49 21.57 1.23
CA LYS A 324 23.74 21.98 0.57
C LYS A 324 23.50 22.86 -0.65
N ALA A 325 22.50 22.54 -1.47
CA ALA A 325 22.14 23.37 -2.61
C ALA A 325 21.63 24.75 -2.18
N LEU A 326 20.93 24.84 -1.04
CA LEU A 326 20.55 26.12 -0.44
C LEU A 326 21.77 26.91 0.09
N MET A 327 22.78 26.23 0.63
CA MET A 327 24.03 26.87 1.07
C MET A 327 24.82 27.48 -0.10
N ASP A 328 24.71 26.87 -1.29
CA ASP A 328 25.37 27.34 -2.51
C ASP A 328 24.61 28.44 -3.24
N ASP A 329 23.32 28.64 -2.91
CA ASP A 329 22.52 29.72 -3.46
C ASP A 329 22.82 31.05 -2.74
N PRO A 330 23.43 32.05 -3.42
CA PRO A 330 23.73 33.34 -2.82
C PRO A 330 22.49 34.16 -2.45
N ASP A 331 21.32 33.83 -3.01
CA ASP A 331 20.06 34.53 -2.74
C ASP A 331 19.28 33.91 -1.58
N PHE A 332 19.77 32.80 -1.02
CA PHE A 332 19.14 32.16 0.13
C PHE A 332 19.64 32.75 1.46
N ASN A 333 18.74 33.46 2.15
CA ASN A 333 19.00 34.05 3.46
C ASN A 333 17.91 33.65 4.47
N PRO A 334 18.06 32.48 5.14
CA PRO A 334 17.05 31.98 6.06
C PRO A 334 16.99 32.79 7.36
N ASP A 335 15.79 32.94 7.91
CA ASP A 335 15.56 33.53 9.24
C ASP A 335 15.57 32.47 10.35
N LYS A 336 15.54 31.18 9.99
CA LYS A 336 15.56 30.03 10.89
C LYS A 336 16.80 29.16 10.65
N ARG A 337 17.21 28.40 11.67
CA ARG A 337 18.17 27.31 11.49
C ARG A 337 17.51 26.16 10.75
N ILE A 338 18.29 25.42 9.96
CA ILE A 338 17.85 24.21 9.27
C ILE A 338 18.69 23.06 9.83
N ARG A 339 18.03 21.99 10.28
CA ARG A 339 18.70 20.75 10.71
C ARG A 339 18.30 19.55 9.87
N VAL A 340 19.28 18.73 9.53
CA VAL A 340 19.06 17.33 9.17
C VAL A 340 19.44 16.52 10.40
N ILE A 341 18.45 15.95 11.07
CA ILE A 341 18.58 15.17 12.31
C ILE A 341 18.61 13.70 11.91
N VAL A 342 19.59 12.95 12.40
CA VAL A 342 19.74 11.52 12.14
C VAL A 342 19.68 10.70 13.42
N GLY A 343 18.81 9.69 13.45
CA GLY A 343 18.77 8.67 14.48
C GLY A 343 19.45 7.36 14.10
N LEU A 344 19.52 6.44 15.07
CA LEU A 344 20.31 5.20 14.99
C LEU A 344 19.57 3.96 15.54
N ASP A 345 18.26 4.05 15.70
CA ASP A 345 17.45 2.96 16.26
C ASP A 345 15.99 2.97 15.79
N GLU A 346 15.68 3.60 14.65
CA GLU A 346 14.30 3.71 14.14
C GLU A 346 13.67 2.32 14.03
N GLU A 347 14.39 1.42 13.35
CA GLU A 347 13.98 0.09 12.90
C GLU A 347 13.76 -0.90 14.06
N SER A 348 13.99 -0.43 15.29
CA SER A 348 14.05 -1.22 16.51
C SER A 348 13.47 -0.51 17.73
N GLY A 349 12.61 0.48 17.50
CA GLY A 349 11.79 1.13 18.54
C GLY A 349 12.13 2.59 18.83
N SER A 350 12.98 3.22 18.03
CA SER A 350 13.25 4.67 18.02
C SER A 350 13.77 5.27 19.34
N ALA A 351 14.46 4.49 20.18
CA ALA A 351 14.99 4.98 21.46
C ALA A 351 16.02 6.13 21.30
N CYS A 352 16.60 6.28 20.11
CA CYS A 352 17.45 7.39 19.72
C CYS A 352 16.73 8.75 19.75
N MET A 353 15.48 8.83 19.27
CA MET A 353 14.74 10.10 19.23
C MET A 353 14.12 10.46 20.58
N ASP A 354 13.73 9.46 21.36
CA ASP A 354 13.41 9.65 22.78
C ASP A 354 14.55 10.35 23.53
N HIS A 355 15.80 10.01 23.19
CA HIS A 355 16.98 10.67 23.73
C HIS A 355 17.15 12.08 23.17
N TYR A 356 16.99 12.27 21.85
CA TYR A 356 17.04 13.59 21.21
C TYR A 356 16.05 14.57 21.84
N VAL A 357 14.78 14.21 21.94
CA VAL A 357 13.69 15.04 22.49
C VAL A 357 13.95 15.49 23.92
N LYS A 358 14.68 14.68 24.71
CA LYS A 358 15.03 15.00 26.10
C LYS A 358 16.24 15.94 26.24
N HIS A 359 17.12 15.99 25.24
CA HIS A 359 18.43 16.65 25.37
C HIS A 359 18.64 17.81 24.40
N GLU A 360 17.88 17.89 23.32
CA GLU A 360 18.03 18.88 22.27
C GLU A 360 16.76 19.73 22.06
N GLU A 361 16.91 20.76 21.25
CA GLU A 361 15.83 21.65 20.83
C GLU A 361 14.87 20.95 19.86
N ILE A 362 13.57 21.11 20.09
CA ILE A 362 12.51 20.60 19.22
C ILE A 362 12.28 21.55 18.05
N PRO A 363 12.17 21.05 16.80
CA PRO A 363 11.87 21.87 15.64
C PRO A 363 10.52 22.58 15.79
N GLN A 364 10.45 23.81 15.27
CA GLN A 364 9.19 24.53 15.16
C GLN A 364 8.24 23.82 14.19
N MET A 365 8.81 23.30 13.10
CA MET A 365 8.13 22.52 12.07
C MET A 365 9.16 21.73 11.28
N GLY A 366 8.75 20.65 10.64
CA GLY A 366 9.65 19.84 9.82
C GLY A 366 8.95 18.62 9.24
N PHE A 367 9.74 17.76 8.63
CA PHE A 367 9.26 16.52 8.03
C PHE A 367 10.24 15.37 8.24
N THR A 368 9.80 14.14 8.07
CA THR A 368 10.68 12.98 7.88
C THR A 368 10.75 12.63 6.40
N SER A 369 11.94 12.22 5.95
CA SER A 369 12.18 11.67 4.61
C SER A 369 12.03 10.15 4.56
N ASP A 370 11.42 9.56 5.59
CA ASP A 370 11.16 8.13 5.71
C ASP A 370 9.66 7.87 5.46
N ALA A 371 9.21 8.15 4.23
CA ALA A 371 7.81 8.06 3.87
C ALA A 371 7.54 8.09 2.35
N ASP A 372 6.24 8.16 2.02
CA ASP A 372 5.74 8.47 0.69
C ASP A 372 5.42 9.97 0.57
N PHE A 373 5.45 10.46 -0.66
CA PHE A 373 4.79 11.69 -1.08
C PHE A 373 3.34 11.40 -1.48
N PRO A 374 2.41 12.39 -1.39
CA PRO A 374 2.57 13.74 -0.88
C PRO A 374 2.67 13.78 0.66
N ALA A 375 2.50 14.94 1.31
CA ALA A 375 2.63 15.04 2.76
C ALA A 375 1.59 14.17 3.50
N ILE A 376 2.05 13.45 4.52
CA ILE A 376 1.21 12.64 5.40
C ILE A 376 0.86 13.48 6.64
N TYR A 377 -0.38 13.99 6.69
CA TYR A 377 -0.83 14.86 7.79
C TYR A 377 -1.31 14.08 9.01
N ALA A 378 -1.69 12.82 8.82
CA ALA A 378 -2.24 11.98 9.86
C ALA A 378 -1.76 10.54 9.74
N GLU A 379 -1.46 9.94 10.87
CA GLU A 379 -1.13 8.53 10.98
C GLU A 379 -1.97 7.91 12.09
N LYS A 380 -2.75 6.86 11.76
CA LYS A 380 -3.66 6.19 12.70
C LYS A 380 -2.92 5.73 13.95
N GLY A 381 -3.58 5.74 15.10
CA GLY A 381 -3.02 5.11 16.29
C GLY A 381 -2.91 3.60 16.11
N ILE A 382 -1.95 2.97 16.77
CA ILE A 382 -1.66 1.54 16.64
C ILE A 382 -1.70 0.90 18.02
N ALA A 383 -2.53 -0.10 18.24
CA ALA A 383 -2.57 -0.83 19.50
C ALA A 383 -2.48 -2.34 19.25
N ARG A 384 -1.56 -3.02 19.95
CA ARG A 384 -1.45 -4.48 19.92
C ARG A 384 -2.23 -5.05 21.08
N LEU A 385 -3.40 -5.58 20.79
CA LEU A 385 -4.33 -6.12 21.78
C LEU A 385 -4.13 -7.62 21.94
N ARG A 386 -3.97 -8.09 23.16
CA ARG A 386 -3.86 -9.51 23.51
C ARG A 386 -5.13 -9.98 24.20
N PHE A 387 -5.77 -10.97 23.60
CA PHE A 387 -6.92 -11.70 24.11
C PHE A 387 -6.46 -13.07 24.60
N THR A 388 -6.79 -13.41 25.84
CA THR A 388 -6.45 -14.71 26.44
C THR A 388 -7.72 -15.38 26.96
N GLN A 389 -7.92 -16.65 26.60
CA GLN A 389 -9.06 -17.43 27.05
C GLN A 389 -8.59 -18.77 27.62
N GLY A 390 -9.07 -19.14 28.81
CA GLY A 390 -8.80 -20.46 29.39
C GLY A 390 -9.48 -21.58 28.61
N ARG A 391 -8.82 -22.74 28.52
CA ARG A 391 -9.31 -23.90 27.76
C ARG A 391 -10.05 -24.89 28.64
N SER A 392 -11.05 -25.55 28.05
CA SER A 392 -11.88 -26.57 28.68
C SER A 392 -11.53 -27.97 28.19
N GLU A 393 -11.94 -28.99 28.94
CA GLU A 393 -11.81 -30.40 28.53
C GLU A 393 -12.67 -30.77 27.30
N ASN A 394 -13.60 -29.91 26.89
CA ASN A 394 -14.46 -30.15 25.73
C ASN A 394 -13.94 -29.48 24.45
N ASP A 395 -12.96 -28.57 24.56
CA ASP A 395 -12.45 -27.82 23.41
C ASP A 395 -11.63 -28.71 22.48
N GLN A 396 -11.94 -28.70 21.18
CA GLN A 396 -11.42 -29.69 20.24
C GLN A 396 -9.98 -29.42 19.79
N ILE A 397 -9.54 -28.16 19.81
CA ILE A 397 -8.17 -27.79 19.45
C ILE A 397 -7.26 -28.01 20.66
N THR A 398 -6.25 -28.87 20.50
CA THR A 398 -5.22 -29.14 21.53
C THR A 398 -3.99 -28.27 21.35
N TRP A 399 -3.69 -27.90 20.11
CA TRP A 399 -2.59 -27.01 19.78
C TRP A 399 -2.92 -26.23 18.50
N ALA A 400 -2.55 -24.96 18.45
CA ALA A 400 -2.57 -24.20 17.20
C ALA A 400 -1.52 -23.10 17.19
N LYS A 401 -1.06 -22.75 15.99
CA LYS A 401 -0.19 -21.60 15.76
C LYS A 401 -0.48 -20.96 14.40
N ALA A 402 -0.60 -19.63 14.39
CA ALA A 402 -0.73 -18.85 13.16
C ALA A 402 0.02 -17.53 13.26
N GLY A 403 0.47 -17.03 12.10
CA GLY A 403 1.12 -15.74 11.96
C GLY A 403 2.61 -15.74 12.32
N SER A 404 3.36 -14.88 11.62
CA SER A 404 4.80 -14.62 11.83
C SER A 404 5.06 -13.27 12.50
N ALA A 405 4.18 -12.29 12.27
CA ALA A 405 4.22 -10.96 12.86
C ALA A 405 2.78 -10.45 13.05
N VAL A 406 2.55 -9.67 14.11
CA VAL A 406 1.21 -9.16 14.46
C VAL A 406 0.67 -8.15 13.45
N ASN A 407 1.56 -7.37 12.83
CA ASN A 407 1.24 -6.39 11.79
C ASN A 407 1.13 -7.02 10.39
N MET A 408 0.97 -8.35 10.29
CA MET A 408 0.79 -9.05 9.02
C MET A 408 -0.44 -9.93 9.09
N VAL A 409 -1.19 -10.01 7.99
CA VAL A 409 -2.27 -10.98 7.85
C VAL A 409 -1.64 -12.39 7.77
N PRO A 410 -2.01 -13.33 8.65
CA PRO A 410 -1.48 -14.68 8.64
C PRO A 410 -1.76 -15.41 7.32
N SER A 411 -0.70 -15.86 6.65
CA SER A 411 -0.79 -16.71 5.44
C SER A 411 -0.93 -18.19 5.75
N SER A 412 -0.72 -18.61 7.00
CA SER A 412 -0.92 -19.99 7.42
C SER A 412 -1.35 -20.10 8.88
N CYS A 413 -2.16 -21.11 9.16
CA CYS A 413 -2.58 -21.54 10.48
C CYS A 413 -2.45 -23.07 10.56
N GLN A 414 -1.71 -23.56 11.55
CA GLN A 414 -1.52 -24.99 11.80
C GLN A 414 -2.20 -25.34 13.11
N LEU A 415 -2.84 -26.51 13.17
CA LEU A 415 -3.51 -26.97 14.38
C LEU A 415 -3.49 -28.50 14.54
N GLU A 416 -3.66 -28.94 15.78
CA GLU A 416 -3.87 -30.33 16.17
C GLU A 416 -5.18 -30.47 16.95
N LEU A 417 -6.02 -31.42 16.53
CA LEU A 417 -7.30 -31.72 17.17
C LEU A 417 -7.16 -32.88 18.16
N ARG A 418 -8.12 -33.03 19.07
CA ARG A 418 -8.15 -34.11 20.07
C ARG A 418 -8.13 -35.52 19.48
N ASP A 419 -8.63 -35.70 18.26
CA ASP A 419 -8.60 -36.99 17.56
C ASP A 419 -7.20 -37.30 16.97
N SER A 420 -6.20 -36.47 17.28
CA SER A 420 -4.83 -36.54 16.80
C SER A 420 -4.66 -36.29 15.30
N SER A 421 -5.67 -35.70 14.65
CA SER A 421 -5.50 -35.13 13.31
C SER A 421 -4.77 -33.80 13.38
N SER A 422 -3.98 -33.52 12.34
CA SER A 422 -3.29 -32.25 12.16
C SER A 422 -3.76 -31.63 10.86
N GLU A 423 -4.11 -30.35 10.90
CA GLU A 423 -4.59 -29.61 9.74
C GLU A 423 -3.77 -28.33 9.54
N GLN A 424 -3.65 -27.91 8.29
CA GLN A 424 -3.06 -26.63 7.93
C GLN A 424 -3.99 -25.90 6.96
N PHE A 425 -4.30 -24.66 7.32
CA PHE A 425 -5.07 -23.75 6.49
C PHE A 425 -4.15 -22.67 5.95
N ASN A 426 -4.38 -22.28 4.71
CA ASN A 426 -3.59 -21.26 4.04
C ASN A 426 -4.46 -20.03 3.76
N GLY A 427 -3.84 -18.86 3.91
CA GLY A 427 -4.39 -17.56 3.60
C GLY A 427 -3.51 -16.84 2.59
N VAL A 428 -3.68 -15.52 2.51
CA VAL A 428 -2.90 -14.60 1.68
C VAL A 428 -2.44 -13.48 2.58
N THR A 429 -1.13 -13.24 2.61
CA THR A 429 -0.57 -12.20 3.48
C THR A 429 -0.84 -10.81 2.91
N ALA A 430 -0.95 -9.83 3.81
CA ALA A 430 -1.07 -8.40 3.53
C ALA A 430 -0.62 -7.64 4.77
N HIS A 431 -0.38 -6.35 4.64
CA HIS A 431 -0.07 -5.50 5.79
C HIS A 431 -1.26 -5.39 6.75
N GLY A 432 -1.00 -5.38 8.06
CA GLY A 432 -2.02 -5.37 9.11
C GLY A 432 -2.90 -4.13 9.14
N SER A 433 -2.46 -3.03 8.51
CA SER A 433 -3.31 -1.84 8.30
C SER A 433 -4.35 -2.01 7.19
N ARG A 434 -4.13 -2.94 6.26
CA ARG A 434 -4.98 -3.26 5.10
C ARG A 434 -5.32 -4.76 5.07
N PRO A 435 -5.96 -5.29 6.13
CA PRO A 435 -6.31 -6.71 6.19
C PRO A 435 -7.29 -7.13 5.07
N ASP A 436 -8.01 -6.17 4.48
CA ASP A 436 -8.93 -6.32 3.35
C ASP A 436 -8.25 -6.79 2.04
N LEU A 437 -6.94 -6.58 1.90
CA LEU A 437 -6.16 -7.03 0.75
C LEU A 437 -5.77 -8.51 0.90
N GLY A 438 -5.63 -9.01 2.13
CA GLY A 438 -5.23 -10.37 2.46
C GLY A 438 -6.39 -11.37 2.52
N VAL A 439 -6.07 -12.57 3.01
CA VAL A 439 -7.01 -13.59 3.48
C VAL A 439 -6.42 -14.16 4.76
N ASN A 440 -7.06 -13.91 5.90
CA ASN A 440 -6.53 -14.33 7.19
C ASN A 440 -6.70 -15.85 7.38
N ALA A 441 -5.58 -16.58 7.47
CA ALA A 441 -5.61 -18.04 7.66
C ALA A 441 -6.32 -18.47 8.95
N ILE A 442 -6.37 -17.62 9.99
CA ILE A 442 -7.13 -17.90 11.21
C ILE A 442 -8.64 -17.88 10.94
N ASN A 443 -9.14 -16.90 10.18
CA ASN A 443 -10.56 -16.85 9.79
C ASN A 443 -10.94 -18.13 9.03
N VAL A 444 -10.12 -18.51 8.05
CA VAL A 444 -10.33 -19.75 7.26
C VAL A 444 -10.37 -20.99 8.15
N THR A 445 -9.47 -21.09 9.13
CA THR A 445 -9.48 -22.19 10.10
C THR A 445 -10.77 -22.21 10.92
N VAL A 446 -11.18 -21.07 11.45
CA VAL A 446 -12.34 -20.98 12.33
C VAL A 446 -13.62 -21.34 11.59
N ASP A 447 -13.82 -20.77 10.40
CA ASP A 447 -14.99 -21.06 9.55
C ASP A 447 -15.06 -22.55 9.19
N SER A 448 -13.93 -23.13 8.75
CA SER A 448 -13.88 -24.55 8.34
C SER A 448 -14.20 -25.51 9.49
N LEU A 449 -13.71 -25.23 10.69
CA LEU A 449 -13.97 -26.09 11.86
C LEU A 449 -15.42 -25.95 12.35
N LEU A 450 -15.97 -24.74 12.37
CA LEU A 450 -17.37 -24.51 12.74
C LEU A 450 -18.33 -25.15 11.73
N ASP A 451 -18.07 -25.03 10.42
CA ASP A 451 -18.85 -25.69 9.36
C ASP A 451 -18.79 -27.22 9.45
N SER A 452 -17.68 -27.75 9.96
CA SER A 452 -17.50 -29.19 10.22
C SER A 452 -18.16 -29.66 11.53
N GLY A 453 -18.75 -28.74 12.29
CA GLY A 453 -19.47 -29.03 13.52
C GLY A 453 -18.60 -29.24 14.76
N TYR A 454 -17.35 -28.76 14.75
CA TYR A 454 -16.51 -28.77 15.94
C TYR A 454 -17.00 -27.74 16.97
N GLU A 455 -17.13 -28.16 18.22
CA GLU A 455 -17.50 -27.27 19.34
C GLU A 455 -16.25 -26.89 20.14
N ASP A 456 -15.88 -25.61 20.12
CA ASP A 456 -14.68 -25.12 20.80
C ASP A 456 -14.90 -23.68 21.28
N SER A 457 -14.54 -23.40 22.54
CA SER A 457 -14.75 -22.09 23.16
C SER A 457 -14.05 -20.94 22.41
N PHE A 458 -12.85 -21.18 21.89
CA PHE A 458 -12.09 -20.19 21.13
C PHE A 458 -12.72 -19.95 19.76
N LEU A 459 -13.17 -21.01 19.07
CA LEU A 459 -13.83 -20.86 17.77
C LEU A 459 -15.08 -19.98 17.88
N ASN A 460 -15.90 -20.21 18.91
CA ASN A 460 -17.10 -19.41 19.16
C ASN A 460 -16.79 -17.95 19.53
N PHE A 461 -15.76 -17.74 20.35
CA PHE A 461 -15.28 -16.39 20.66
C PHE A 461 -14.79 -15.68 19.39
N TYR A 462 -13.94 -16.35 18.60
CA TYR A 462 -13.34 -15.78 17.41
C TYR A 462 -14.39 -15.41 16.36
N SER A 463 -15.29 -16.33 16.02
CA SER A 463 -16.34 -16.09 15.00
C SER A 463 -17.33 -15.00 15.41
N LYS A 464 -17.47 -14.73 16.70
CA LYS A 464 -18.33 -13.66 17.19
C LYS A 464 -17.71 -12.28 17.02
N TYR A 465 -16.40 -12.15 17.17
CA TYR A 465 -15.73 -10.86 17.31
C TYR A 465 -14.78 -10.47 16.16
N PHE A 466 -14.27 -11.43 15.40
CA PHE A 466 -13.21 -11.20 14.39
C PHE A 466 -13.62 -11.57 12.96
N SER A 467 -14.92 -11.69 12.73
CA SER A 467 -15.48 -11.93 11.38
C SER A 467 -15.36 -10.72 10.46
N GLU A 468 -15.32 -9.51 11.03
CA GLU A 468 -15.15 -8.25 10.31
C GLU A 468 -13.79 -7.62 10.67
N SER A 469 -13.19 -6.93 9.70
CA SER A 469 -11.88 -6.29 9.86
C SER A 469 -11.96 -4.84 10.31
N ASP A 470 -13.14 -4.31 10.61
CA ASP A 470 -13.35 -2.93 11.07
C ASP A 470 -13.52 -2.84 12.61
N GLY A 471 -13.63 -3.99 13.28
CA GLY A 471 -13.83 -4.08 14.73
C GLY A 471 -15.25 -3.78 15.20
N SER A 472 -16.25 -3.79 14.32
CA SER A 472 -17.66 -3.49 14.65
C SER A 472 -18.19 -4.36 15.81
N ALA A 473 -17.93 -5.67 15.76
CA ALA A 473 -18.37 -6.64 16.76
C ALA A 473 -17.66 -6.46 18.12
N LEU A 474 -16.47 -5.85 18.10
CA LEU A 474 -15.72 -5.47 19.30
C LEU A 474 -16.15 -4.09 19.85
N GLY A 475 -17.04 -3.37 19.16
CA GLY A 475 -17.38 -1.99 19.50
C GLY A 475 -16.25 -0.99 19.21
N LEU A 476 -15.33 -1.34 18.31
CA LEU A 476 -14.15 -0.53 17.95
C LEU A 476 -14.28 0.17 16.59
N ALA A 477 -15.35 -0.11 15.83
CA ALA A 477 -15.58 0.54 14.55
C ALA A 477 -15.80 2.05 14.73
N PHE A 478 -14.96 2.82 14.06
CA PHE A 478 -14.99 4.28 14.06
C PHE A 478 -14.36 4.79 12.76
N GLU A 479 -14.74 6.01 12.35
CA GLU A 479 -14.22 6.64 11.13
C GLU A 479 -14.18 8.16 11.33
N ASP A 480 -13.07 8.76 10.90
CA ASP A 480 -12.89 10.21 10.77
C ASP A 480 -12.07 10.54 9.51
N GLU A 481 -11.55 11.77 9.40
CA GLU A 481 -10.77 12.18 8.23
C GLU A 481 -9.47 11.39 8.00
N SER A 482 -8.95 10.72 9.03
CA SER A 482 -7.80 9.82 8.94
C SER A 482 -8.16 8.41 8.46
N GLY A 483 -9.44 8.15 8.19
CA GLY A 483 -9.99 6.88 7.69
C GLY A 483 -10.64 6.03 8.78
N SER A 484 -11.01 4.79 8.44
CA SER A 484 -11.75 3.88 9.36
C SER A 484 -10.83 3.00 10.22
N THR A 485 -11.32 2.52 11.36
CA THR A 485 -10.65 1.49 12.17
C THR A 485 -10.34 0.23 11.36
N THR A 486 -9.17 -0.38 11.56
CA THR A 486 -8.86 -1.72 11.05
C THR A 486 -8.33 -2.66 12.12
N VAL A 487 -8.75 -3.93 12.04
CA VAL A 487 -8.48 -4.99 13.01
C VAL A 487 -7.89 -6.19 12.26
N ASN A 488 -6.64 -6.52 12.56
CA ASN A 488 -5.98 -7.71 12.05
C ASN A 488 -5.67 -8.70 13.17
N ALA A 489 -6.28 -9.88 13.14
CA ALA A 489 -5.89 -11.03 13.94
C ALA A 489 -4.54 -11.57 13.45
N GLY A 490 -3.44 -11.07 14.00
CA GLY A 490 -2.09 -11.27 13.46
C GLY A 490 -1.34 -12.47 14.01
N LEU A 491 -1.58 -12.87 15.26
CA LEU A 491 -0.91 -14.02 15.86
C LEU A 491 -1.89 -14.87 16.66
N LEU A 492 -1.83 -16.19 16.45
CA LEU A 492 -2.57 -17.17 17.25
C LEU A 492 -1.61 -18.16 17.89
N LYS A 493 -1.85 -18.46 19.17
CA LYS A 493 -1.25 -19.59 19.87
C LYS A 493 -2.28 -20.27 20.76
N ILE A 494 -2.46 -21.56 20.60
CA ILE A 494 -3.32 -22.38 21.47
C ILE A 494 -2.49 -23.54 22.04
N ASP A 495 -2.67 -23.81 23.31
CA ASP A 495 -2.23 -25.04 23.98
C ASP A 495 -3.35 -25.61 24.87
N ASP A 496 -3.07 -26.70 25.60
CA ASP A 496 -4.05 -27.37 26.48
C ASP A 496 -4.63 -26.47 27.59
N LYS A 497 -4.00 -25.33 27.89
CA LYS A 497 -4.38 -24.45 29.01
C LYS A 497 -5.02 -23.16 28.55
N GLN A 498 -4.51 -22.55 27.49
CA GLN A 498 -4.96 -21.23 27.04
C GLN A 498 -4.96 -21.10 25.52
N ALA A 499 -5.91 -20.32 25.01
CA ALA A 499 -5.85 -19.70 23.69
C ALA A 499 -5.41 -18.24 23.84
N GLU A 500 -4.46 -17.82 23.02
CA GLU A 500 -3.91 -16.47 22.97
C GLU A 500 -4.00 -15.95 21.54
N LEU A 501 -4.71 -14.83 21.37
CA LEU A 501 -4.82 -14.11 20.11
C LEU A 501 -4.22 -12.71 20.30
N VAL A 502 -3.27 -12.34 19.43
CA VAL A 502 -2.75 -10.97 19.37
C VAL A 502 -3.23 -10.31 18.10
N VAL A 503 -3.80 -9.12 18.27
CA VAL A 503 -4.48 -8.34 17.25
C VAL A 503 -3.74 -7.03 17.04
N ASP A 504 -3.52 -6.65 15.80
CA ASP A 504 -3.08 -5.31 15.39
C ASP A 504 -4.31 -4.45 15.12
N LEU A 505 -4.57 -3.46 15.98
CA LEU A 505 -5.64 -2.49 15.84
C LEU A 505 -5.04 -1.17 15.31
N ARG A 506 -5.55 -0.69 14.18
CA ARG A 506 -5.32 0.67 13.70
C ARG A 506 -6.57 1.48 13.95
N TYR A 507 -6.47 2.59 14.66
CA TYR A 507 -7.63 3.40 15.02
C TYR A 507 -7.47 4.87 14.58
N PRO A 508 -8.57 5.54 14.17
CA PRO A 508 -8.51 6.91 13.65
C PRO A 508 -8.08 7.93 14.72
N VAL A 509 -7.56 9.08 14.28
CA VAL A 509 -6.90 10.08 15.16
C VAL A 509 -7.80 10.66 16.25
N SER A 510 -9.12 10.71 16.03
CA SER A 510 -10.09 11.22 17.00
C SER A 510 -10.78 10.13 17.84
N PHE A 511 -10.36 8.87 17.70
CA PHE A 511 -10.93 7.76 18.46
C PHE A 511 -10.38 7.69 19.89
N ASP A 512 -11.28 7.63 20.87
CA ASP A 512 -10.93 7.46 22.29
C ASP A 512 -10.71 5.98 22.62
N LEU A 513 -9.47 5.52 22.41
CA LEU A 513 -9.09 4.13 22.60
C LEU A 513 -9.29 3.67 24.05
N ASP A 514 -8.92 4.49 25.03
CA ASP A 514 -8.98 4.12 26.45
C ASP A 514 -10.44 3.85 26.88
N ALA A 515 -11.36 4.75 26.53
CA ALA A 515 -12.78 4.57 26.83
C ALA A 515 -13.34 3.30 26.16
N ALA A 516 -13.01 3.07 24.88
CA ALA A 516 -13.48 1.91 24.14
C ALA A 516 -12.94 0.58 24.71
N LEU A 517 -11.67 0.54 25.10
CA LEU A 517 -11.06 -0.66 25.68
C LEU A 517 -11.57 -0.97 27.07
N ASP A 518 -11.92 0.04 27.88
CA ASP A 518 -12.51 -0.19 29.20
C ASP A 518 -13.91 -0.83 29.09
N ASP A 519 -14.75 -0.36 28.17
CA ASP A 519 -16.06 -0.96 27.89
C ASP A 519 -15.93 -2.41 27.34
N LEU A 520 -14.92 -2.63 26.48
CA LEU A 520 -14.66 -3.94 25.87
C LEU A 520 -14.15 -4.96 26.91
N LYS A 521 -13.21 -4.58 27.79
CA LYS A 521 -12.69 -5.44 28.87
C LYS A 521 -13.82 -5.96 29.75
N ASP A 522 -14.74 -5.09 30.17
CA ASP A 522 -15.89 -5.45 31.02
C ASP A 522 -16.87 -6.41 30.34
N SER A 523 -16.98 -6.33 29.01
CA SER A 523 -17.82 -7.22 28.22
C SER A 523 -17.18 -8.59 28.05
N LEU A 524 -15.89 -8.64 27.72
CA LEU A 524 -15.12 -9.87 27.50
C LEU A 524 -14.89 -10.67 28.79
N ALA A 525 -14.70 -10.01 29.92
CA ALA A 525 -14.54 -10.68 31.22
C ALA A 525 -15.77 -11.54 31.59
N LYS A 526 -16.98 -11.14 31.16
CA LYS A 526 -18.21 -11.93 31.36
C LYS A 526 -18.23 -13.22 30.53
N GLU A 527 -17.43 -13.29 29.49
CA GLU A 527 -17.28 -14.43 28.57
C GLU A 527 -16.01 -15.24 28.87
N GLY A 528 -15.28 -14.90 29.94
CA GLY A 528 -14.06 -15.59 30.35
C GLY A 528 -12.85 -15.29 29.47
N VAL A 529 -12.83 -14.13 28.81
CA VAL A 529 -11.73 -13.66 27.99
C VAL A 529 -11.08 -12.44 28.64
N ASP A 530 -9.78 -12.53 28.87
CA ASP A 530 -8.96 -11.43 29.39
C ASP A 530 -8.38 -10.62 28.23
N LEU A 531 -8.49 -9.29 28.29
CA LEU A 531 -7.94 -8.35 27.31
C LEU A 531 -6.84 -7.49 27.95
N SER A 532 -5.68 -7.41 27.29
CA SER A 532 -4.55 -6.56 27.69
C SER A 532 -3.92 -5.86 26.48
N ILE A 533 -3.34 -4.68 26.70
CA ILE A 533 -2.57 -3.95 25.69
C ILE A 533 -1.11 -4.41 25.83
N GLN A 534 -0.51 -4.90 24.75
CA GLN A 534 0.91 -5.26 24.74
C GLN A 534 1.81 -4.07 24.41
N ASP A 535 1.32 -3.23 23.51
CA ASP A 535 2.06 -2.17 22.86
C ASP A 535 1.05 -1.18 22.29
N HIS A 536 1.39 0.11 22.32
CA HIS A 536 0.49 1.17 21.91
C HIS A 536 1.30 2.38 21.46
N MET A 537 0.98 2.83 20.25
CA MET A 537 1.45 4.07 19.67
C MET A 537 0.24 5.00 19.49
N GLU A 538 0.36 6.20 20.05
CA GLU A 538 -0.61 7.27 19.91
C GLU A 538 -0.69 7.75 18.46
N PRO A 539 -1.86 8.21 17.97
CA PRO A 539 -1.99 8.75 16.63
C PRO A 539 -1.13 10.00 16.44
N LEU A 540 -0.71 10.22 15.19
CA LEU A 540 -0.14 11.50 14.77
C LEU A 540 -1.18 12.28 13.99
N TYR A 541 -1.34 13.55 14.32
CA TYR A 541 -2.26 14.45 13.62
C TYR A 541 -1.71 15.86 13.54
N LEU A 542 -1.67 16.39 12.32
CA LEU A 542 -1.41 17.79 12.02
C LEU A 542 -2.57 18.32 11.17
N PRO A 543 -3.18 19.45 11.51
CA PRO A 543 -4.27 20.01 10.70
C PRO A 543 -3.85 20.21 9.24
N LYS A 544 -4.71 19.85 8.29
CA LYS A 544 -4.46 19.99 6.85
C LYS A 544 -4.17 21.44 6.44
N ASP A 545 -4.77 22.40 7.14
CA ASP A 545 -4.60 23.84 6.95
C ASP A 545 -3.46 24.43 7.80
N SER A 546 -2.68 23.59 8.48
CA SER A 546 -1.51 24.06 9.21
C SER A 546 -0.47 24.65 8.25
N PRO A 547 0.32 25.65 8.69
CA PRO A 547 1.38 26.22 7.86
C PRO A 547 2.35 25.17 7.30
N LEU A 548 2.70 24.16 8.11
CA LEU A 548 3.59 23.08 7.68
C LEU A 548 2.98 22.28 6.51
N ILE A 549 1.79 21.73 6.68
CA ILE A 549 1.16 20.88 5.65
C ILE A 549 0.88 21.69 4.39
N THR A 550 0.38 22.92 4.53
CA THR A 550 0.11 23.80 3.37
C THR A 550 1.40 24.08 2.59
N SER A 551 2.48 24.46 3.28
CA SER A 551 3.74 24.79 2.61
C SER A 551 4.38 23.59 1.89
N LEU A 552 4.31 22.40 2.49
CA LEU A 552 4.81 21.17 1.85
C LEU A 552 3.96 20.73 0.66
N MET A 553 2.63 20.85 0.77
CA MET A 553 1.72 20.52 -0.33
C MET A 553 1.88 21.47 -1.50
N ASP A 554 2.02 22.77 -1.26
CA ASP A 554 2.30 23.75 -2.32
C ASP A 554 3.59 23.41 -3.07
N VAL A 555 4.66 23.08 -2.34
CA VAL A 555 5.96 22.72 -2.93
C VAL A 555 5.86 21.44 -3.73
N TYR A 556 5.15 20.42 -3.21
CA TYR A 556 4.93 19.17 -3.91
C TYR A 556 4.17 19.43 -5.21
N ASN A 557 2.97 20.02 -5.12
CA ASN A 557 2.07 20.26 -6.24
C ASN A 557 2.70 21.13 -7.33
N GLU A 558 3.40 22.21 -6.96
CA GLU A 558 4.13 23.04 -7.93
C GLU A 558 5.24 22.23 -8.65
N GLY A 559 5.98 21.43 -7.88
CA GLY A 559 7.09 20.64 -8.37
C GLY A 559 6.67 19.49 -9.28
N THR A 560 5.61 18.76 -8.91
CA THR A 560 5.13 17.56 -9.62
C THR A 560 4.07 17.87 -10.67
N GLY A 561 3.52 19.09 -10.69
CA GLY A 561 2.41 19.45 -11.58
C GLY A 561 1.06 18.84 -11.16
N THR A 562 0.93 18.43 -9.89
CA THR A 562 -0.29 17.83 -9.35
C THR A 562 -1.14 18.86 -8.61
N GLU A 563 -2.42 18.56 -8.42
CA GLU A 563 -3.34 19.28 -7.51
C GLU A 563 -3.73 18.40 -6.31
N GLY A 564 -2.79 17.58 -5.81
CA GLY A 564 -3.04 16.60 -4.77
C GLY A 564 -3.27 17.19 -3.38
N HIS A 565 -3.72 16.34 -2.46
CA HIS A 565 -3.98 16.68 -1.06
C HIS A 565 -3.07 15.88 -0.11
N ALA A 566 -2.87 16.40 1.10
CA ALA A 566 -2.16 15.65 2.13
C ALA A 566 -2.97 14.40 2.53
N VAL A 567 -2.29 13.28 2.74
CA VAL A 567 -2.92 11.96 2.93
C VAL A 567 -2.83 11.50 4.38
N ALA A 568 -3.72 10.58 4.75
CA ALA A 568 -3.69 9.89 6.03
C ALA A 568 -3.34 8.42 5.81
N ILE A 569 -2.52 7.84 6.68
CA ILE A 569 -2.10 6.45 6.56
C ILE A 569 -2.42 5.64 7.83
N GLY A 570 -2.54 4.32 7.65
CA GLY A 570 -2.66 3.38 8.78
C GLY A 570 -1.31 2.97 9.39
N GLY A 571 -0.20 3.29 8.71
CA GLY A 571 1.17 3.01 9.13
C GLY A 571 1.69 4.01 10.17
N GLY A 572 2.88 3.73 10.70
CA GLY A 572 3.64 4.67 11.51
C GLY A 572 4.91 5.04 10.77
N THR A 573 5.31 6.31 10.76
CA THR A 573 6.61 6.75 10.25
C THR A 573 7.45 7.33 11.37
N TYR A 574 8.70 7.66 11.05
CA TYR A 574 9.57 8.37 11.98
C TYR A 574 9.07 9.76 12.40
N ALA A 575 8.03 10.30 11.75
CA ALA A 575 7.39 11.56 12.15
C ALA A 575 6.87 11.55 13.59
N ARG A 576 6.49 10.37 14.12
CA ARG A 576 5.98 10.24 15.51
C ARG A 576 7.05 10.49 16.57
N SER A 577 8.31 10.41 16.18
CA SER A 577 9.43 10.44 17.11
C SER A 577 9.72 11.84 17.69
N ILE A 578 9.28 12.90 17.00
CA ILE A 578 9.51 14.30 17.39
C ILE A 578 8.24 15.13 17.11
N PRO A 579 7.80 16.02 18.03
CA PRO A 579 6.68 16.91 17.76
C PRO A 579 6.89 17.83 16.56
N ASN A 580 5.79 18.25 15.92
CA ASN A 580 5.77 19.18 14.78
C ASN A 580 6.42 18.64 13.49
N ILE A 581 6.52 17.32 13.35
CA ILE A 581 7.02 16.64 12.17
C ILE A 581 5.87 15.90 11.48
N CYS A 582 5.83 15.96 10.14
CA CYS A 582 4.97 15.11 9.31
C CYS A 582 5.84 14.18 8.44
N ALA A 583 5.25 13.18 7.80
CA ALA A 583 5.94 12.40 6.79
C ALA A 583 5.87 13.08 5.41
N TYR A 584 6.94 13.03 4.62
CA TYR A 584 7.01 13.70 3.32
C TYR A 584 8.10 13.09 2.43
N GLY A 585 7.76 12.03 1.70
CA GLY A 585 8.63 11.41 0.69
C GLY A 585 9.81 10.60 1.27
N PRO A 586 10.69 10.06 0.38
CA PRO A 586 10.83 10.44 -1.03
C PRO A 586 10.09 9.55 -2.03
N ALA A 587 9.43 8.47 -1.60
CA ALA A 587 8.74 7.59 -2.54
C ALA A 587 7.56 8.32 -3.18
N PHE A 588 7.40 8.22 -4.49
CA PHE A 588 6.30 8.88 -5.20
C PHE A 588 5.12 7.92 -5.38
N PRO A 589 3.88 8.43 -5.52
CA PRO A 589 2.75 7.60 -5.90
C PRO A 589 3.08 6.71 -7.12
N GLY A 590 2.80 5.41 -7.00
CA GLY A 590 3.12 4.40 -8.00
C GLY A 590 4.55 3.84 -7.97
N ASP A 591 5.39 4.24 -7.03
CA ASP A 591 6.67 3.55 -6.80
C ASP A 591 6.45 2.15 -6.21
N ASP A 592 7.35 1.24 -6.55
CA ASP A 592 7.39 -0.08 -5.94
C ASP A 592 7.82 0.07 -4.46
N ASP A 593 7.08 -0.53 -3.54
CA ASP A 593 7.56 -0.73 -2.17
C ASP A 593 8.68 -1.77 -2.18
N VAL A 594 9.90 -1.31 -1.95
CA VAL A 594 11.14 -2.12 -2.00
C VAL A 594 11.93 -2.03 -0.70
N ALA A 595 11.48 -1.22 0.25
CA ALA A 595 12.07 -1.11 1.57
C ALA A 595 12.06 -2.48 2.26
N HIS A 596 13.10 -2.76 3.04
CA HIS A 596 13.33 -4.01 3.79
C HIS A 596 13.46 -5.28 2.93
N GLN A 597 13.24 -5.21 1.62
CA GLN A 597 13.33 -6.35 0.70
C GLN A 597 14.78 -6.59 0.22
N ALA A 598 14.99 -7.75 -0.40
CA ALA A 598 16.25 -8.08 -1.05
C ALA A 598 16.39 -7.30 -2.37
N ASP A 599 17.62 -6.89 -2.70
CA ASP A 599 17.90 -5.99 -3.81
C ASP A 599 17.07 -4.69 -3.75
N GLU A 600 16.89 -4.16 -2.53
CA GLU A 600 16.39 -2.81 -2.27
C GLU A 600 17.07 -1.80 -3.21
N TRP A 601 16.26 -0.93 -3.82
CA TRP A 601 16.74 0.00 -4.82
C TRP A 601 16.02 1.34 -4.77
N ILE A 602 16.67 2.37 -5.33
CA ILE A 602 16.04 3.66 -5.57
C ILE A 602 16.43 4.21 -6.94
N SER A 603 15.48 4.85 -7.63
CA SER A 603 15.76 5.52 -8.91
C SER A 603 16.62 6.76 -8.66
N VAL A 604 17.73 6.90 -9.40
CA VAL A 604 18.57 8.09 -9.32
C VAL A 604 17.78 9.34 -9.68
N GLU A 605 16.96 9.28 -10.72
CA GLU A 605 16.15 10.42 -11.15
C GLU A 605 15.18 10.85 -10.06
N LYS A 606 14.41 9.91 -9.49
CA LYS A 606 13.44 10.20 -8.44
C LYS A 606 14.10 10.67 -7.14
N LEU A 607 15.24 10.10 -6.76
CA LEU A 607 16.03 10.55 -5.61
C LEU A 607 16.47 12.01 -5.77
N MET A 608 16.94 12.38 -6.97
CA MET A 608 17.34 13.77 -7.25
C MET A 608 16.14 14.71 -7.36
N ALA A 609 14.99 14.25 -7.87
CA ALA A 609 13.74 15.01 -7.86
C ALA A 609 13.26 15.28 -6.43
N ALA A 610 13.25 14.26 -5.56
CA ALA A 610 12.94 14.40 -4.14
C ALA A 610 13.92 15.36 -3.43
N THR A 611 15.22 15.29 -3.76
CA THR A 611 16.22 16.26 -3.27
C THR A 611 15.84 17.70 -3.65
N CYS A 612 15.35 17.93 -4.87
CA CYS A 612 14.90 19.25 -5.31
C CYS A 612 13.65 19.72 -4.55
N ILE A 613 12.68 18.81 -4.34
CA ILE A 613 11.48 19.06 -3.54
C ILE A 613 11.85 19.44 -2.11
N TYR A 614 12.76 18.69 -1.46
CA TYR A 614 13.27 19.02 -0.14
C TYR A 614 13.98 20.37 -0.09
N ARG A 615 14.78 20.72 -1.11
CA ARG A 615 15.44 22.02 -1.21
C ARG A 615 14.40 23.15 -1.21
N ASN A 616 13.34 22.99 -1.98
CA ASN A 616 12.26 23.98 -2.08
C ASN A 616 11.43 24.04 -0.78
N ALA A 617 11.15 22.89 -0.16
CA ALA A 617 10.48 22.80 1.14
C ALA A 617 11.28 23.52 2.24
N PHE A 618 12.56 23.21 2.37
CA PHE A 618 13.44 23.89 3.33
C PHE A 618 13.53 25.38 3.07
N ARG A 619 13.62 25.82 1.80
CA ARG A 619 13.62 27.25 1.47
C ARG A 619 12.38 27.93 2.02
N LYS A 620 11.21 27.34 1.75
CA LYS A 620 9.91 27.88 2.16
C LYS A 620 9.80 27.93 3.69
N LEU A 621 9.98 26.79 4.36
CA LEU A 621 9.84 26.68 5.82
C LEU A 621 10.87 27.56 6.58
N ALA A 622 12.08 27.72 6.05
CA ALA A 622 13.14 28.51 6.67
C ALA A 622 13.09 30.02 6.32
N THR A 623 12.07 30.49 5.61
CA THR A 623 11.89 31.93 5.28
C THR A 623 10.47 32.47 5.54
N GLU A 624 9.45 31.63 5.69
CA GLU A 624 8.08 32.04 6.05
C GLU A 624 7.96 32.46 7.52
N GLU A 625 7.19 33.51 7.85
CA GLU A 625 7.10 34.08 9.22
C GLU A 625 6.57 33.14 10.32
#